data_AF-A0A060BRI4-F1
#
_entry.id   AF-A0A060BRI4-F1
#
_cell.length_a   1.000
_cell.length_b   1.000
_cell.length_c   1.000
_cell.angle_alpha   90.00
_cell.angle_beta   90.00
_cell.angle_gamma   90.00
#
_symmetry.space_group_name_H-M   'P 1'
#
loop_
_entity.id
_entity.type
_entity.pdbx_description
1 polymer ?
#
loop_
_entity_poly.entity_id
_entity_poly.type
_entity_poly.pdbx_seq_one_letter_code
_entity_poly.pdbx_strand_id
1 'polypeptide(L)'
;EVFQVTQYLDYVNVMSYDLHGSWNSYVGGNSPLFDNGEDPELTAAGVYTAYSNIGYLNGDWAMHYFQGAMQAGRINLGVGFYSRGFDDVVGGTYGDGGTAALPSNETCPEGTGINTACGHGATGINNIWHDLDDNGDEIGAGV
;
A
#
# COMPACT_ATOMS: atom_id res chain seq x y z
N GLU A 1 -8.20 20.82 3.57
CA GLU A 1 -8.49 20.56 5.00
C GLU A 1 -7.21 20.01 5.62
N VAL A 2 -6.82 20.46 6.82
CA VAL A 2 -5.67 19.92 7.57
C VAL A 2 -6.24 19.41 8.87
N PHE A 3 -6.17 18.09 9.09
CA PHE A 3 -6.83 17.30 10.15
C PHE A 3 -7.17 18.08 11.43
N GLN A 4 -8.34 18.73 11.47
CA GLN A 4 -8.75 19.59 12.59
C GLN A 4 -8.95 18.82 13.89
N VAL A 5 -9.06 17.49 13.80
CA VAL A 5 -9.16 16.57 14.93
C VAL A 5 -7.88 16.51 15.77
N THR A 6 -6.70 16.84 15.21
CA THR A 6 -5.40 16.66 15.89
C THR A 6 -5.26 17.49 17.17
N GLN A 7 -6.02 18.58 17.31
CA GLN A 7 -6.04 19.40 18.53
C GLN A 7 -6.74 18.70 19.71
N TYR A 8 -7.54 17.67 19.45
CA TYR A 8 -8.34 16.95 20.45
C TYR A 8 -7.78 15.57 20.80
N LEU A 9 -6.83 15.04 20.04
CA LEU A 9 -6.24 13.72 20.27
C LEU A 9 -5.06 13.81 21.24
N ASP A 10 -4.81 12.85 22.12
CA ASP A 10 -3.56 12.84 22.89
C ASP A 10 -2.36 12.58 21.99
N TYR A 11 -2.50 11.58 21.12
CA TYR A 11 -1.55 11.18 20.08
C TYR A 11 -2.28 10.55 18.89
N VAL A 12 -1.56 10.36 17.78
CA VAL A 12 -2.03 9.60 16.61
C VAL A 12 -1.20 8.34 16.43
N ASN A 13 -1.85 7.26 16.01
CA ASN A 13 -1.20 6.07 15.48
C ASN A 13 -1.33 6.11 13.97
N VAL A 14 -0.24 6.43 13.27
CA VAL A 14 -0.23 6.52 11.81
C VAL A 14 -0.21 5.11 11.25
N MET A 15 -1.17 4.79 10.38
CA MET A 15 -1.20 3.53 9.64
C MET A 15 -0.24 3.61 8.44
N SER A 16 1.06 3.67 8.72
CA SER A 16 2.15 3.73 7.73
C SER A 16 2.52 2.34 7.19
N TYR A 17 1.49 1.53 6.98
CA TYR A 17 1.52 0.17 6.43
C TYR A 17 0.30 0.04 5.51
N ASP A 18 0.20 -1.07 4.76
CA ASP A 18 -0.72 -1.21 3.64
C ASP A 18 -0.53 -0.10 2.60
N LEU A 19 0.72 0.32 2.39
CA LEU A 19 1.07 1.29 1.35
C LEU A 19 1.08 0.66 -0.05
N HIS A 20 1.35 -0.64 -0.13
CA HIS A 20 1.25 -1.48 -1.34
C HIS A 20 0.62 -2.83 -1.00
N GLY A 21 -0.19 -3.36 -1.92
CA GLY A 21 -0.90 -4.63 -1.74
C GLY A 21 -1.72 -5.01 -2.98
N SER A 22 -2.23 -6.24 -3.00
CA SER A 22 -2.88 -6.83 -4.18
C SER A 22 -4.25 -6.24 -4.54
N TRP A 23 -4.73 -5.22 -3.81
CA TRP A 23 -5.86 -4.40 -4.28
C TRP A 23 -5.55 -3.64 -5.58
N ASN A 24 -4.27 -3.42 -5.90
CA ASN A 24 -3.81 -2.90 -7.18
C ASN A 24 -2.69 -3.79 -7.78
N SER A 25 -2.25 -3.49 -9.00
CA SER A 25 -1.25 -4.31 -9.72
C SER A 25 0.21 -3.96 -9.43
N TYR A 26 0.50 -2.98 -8.58
CA TYR A 26 1.86 -2.47 -8.35
C TYR A 26 2.54 -3.23 -7.21
N VAL A 27 3.68 -3.86 -7.51
CA VAL A 27 4.42 -4.63 -6.51
C VAL A 27 5.40 -3.71 -5.78
N GLY A 28 5.24 -3.60 -4.46
CA GLY A 28 6.06 -2.76 -3.61
C GLY A 28 6.04 -3.19 -2.14
N GLY A 29 6.81 -2.49 -1.31
CA GLY A 29 6.88 -2.77 0.12
C GLY A 29 5.59 -2.40 0.86
N ASN A 30 5.15 -3.25 1.79
CA ASN A 30 3.98 -2.98 2.63
C ASN A 30 4.13 -1.71 3.50
N SER A 31 5.34 -1.46 4.02
CA SER A 31 5.63 -0.42 5.01
C SER A 31 7.03 0.21 4.78
N PRO A 32 7.35 0.75 3.58
CA PRO A 32 8.63 1.40 3.32
C PRO A 32 8.85 2.59 4.27
N LEU A 33 10.06 2.69 4.84
CA LEU A 33 10.40 3.82 5.70
C LEU A 33 10.65 5.10 4.89
N PHE A 34 11.29 4.98 3.72
CA PHE A 34 11.65 6.09 2.85
C PHE A 34 11.26 5.81 1.40
N ASP A 35 11.09 6.89 0.64
CA ASP A 35 11.03 6.86 -0.82
C ASP A 35 12.40 6.53 -1.43
N ASN A 36 12.41 5.71 -2.48
CA ASN A 36 13.60 5.41 -3.29
C ASN A 36 13.59 6.13 -4.64
N GLY A 37 12.54 6.89 -4.97
CA GLY A 37 12.37 7.59 -6.24
C GLY A 37 11.92 6.71 -7.41
N GLU A 38 11.60 5.44 -7.14
CA GLU A 38 11.28 4.42 -8.16
C GLU A 38 9.99 3.66 -7.82
N ASP A 39 9.14 4.21 -6.95
CA ASP A 39 7.84 3.60 -6.63
C ASP A 39 6.99 3.48 -7.91
N PRO A 40 6.52 2.27 -8.27
CA PRO A 40 5.84 2.03 -9.53
C PRO A 40 4.47 2.72 -9.61
N GLU A 41 3.75 2.84 -8.49
CA GLU A 41 2.45 3.50 -8.43
C GLU A 41 2.61 5.01 -8.58
N LEU A 42 3.55 5.61 -7.85
CA LEU A 42 3.85 7.04 -7.94
C LEU A 42 4.41 7.43 -9.30
N THR A 43 5.22 6.57 -9.91
CA THR A 43 5.73 6.75 -11.27
C THR A 43 4.59 6.74 -12.28
N ALA A 44 3.70 5.75 -12.21
CA ALA A 44 2.54 5.65 -13.10
C ALA A 44 1.58 6.84 -12.95
N ALA A 45 1.44 7.38 -11.74
CA ALA A 45 0.67 8.58 -11.46
C ALA A 45 1.38 9.90 -11.83
N GLY A 46 2.63 9.85 -12.33
CA GLY A 46 3.40 11.03 -12.71
C GLY A 46 3.83 11.90 -11.52
N VAL A 47 3.88 11.34 -10.31
CA VAL A 47 4.14 12.11 -9.08
C VAL A 47 5.57 12.67 -9.07
N TYR A 48 6.55 11.84 -9.44
CA TYR A 48 7.96 12.24 -9.42
C TYR A 48 8.27 13.40 -10.38
N THR A 49 7.55 13.49 -11.50
CA THR A 49 7.72 14.59 -12.47
C THR A 49 6.95 15.85 -12.07
N ALA A 50 5.80 15.71 -11.40
CA ALA A 50 4.94 16.83 -11.04
C ALA A 50 5.31 17.50 -9.71
N TYR A 51 5.88 16.77 -8.74
CA TYR A 51 6.02 17.21 -7.34
C TYR A 51 7.46 17.24 -6.85
N SER A 52 8.37 17.78 -7.68
CA SER A 52 9.80 17.96 -7.31
C SER A 52 10.45 16.67 -6.80
N ASN A 53 10.07 15.53 -7.38
CA ASN A 53 10.59 14.21 -7.03
C ASN A 53 10.37 13.80 -5.57
N ILE A 54 9.28 14.27 -4.93
CA ILE A 54 8.90 13.87 -3.56
C ILE A 54 7.86 12.74 -3.65
N GLY A 55 8.27 11.51 -3.32
CA GLY A 55 7.34 10.39 -3.16
C GLY A 55 6.70 10.35 -1.76
N TYR A 56 5.39 10.08 -1.70
CA TYR A 56 4.61 10.14 -0.45
C TYR A 56 4.18 8.79 0.13
N LEU A 57 4.35 7.68 -0.60
CA LEU A 57 4.01 6.33 -0.12
C LEU A 57 5.12 5.76 0.77
N ASN A 58 5.40 6.41 1.89
CA ASN A 58 6.38 5.94 2.88
C ASN A 58 6.11 6.52 4.28
N GLY A 59 6.69 5.86 5.30
CA GLY A 59 6.56 6.24 6.69
C GLY A 59 7.10 7.64 7.00
N ASP A 60 8.26 8.02 6.45
CA ASP A 60 8.88 9.33 6.68
C ASP A 60 7.96 10.49 6.26
N TRP A 61 7.41 10.42 5.04
CA TRP A 61 6.47 11.42 4.54
C TRP A 61 5.22 11.51 5.41
N ALA A 62 4.65 10.37 5.80
CA ALA A 62 3.45 10.33 6.65
C ALA A 62 3.70 10.97 8.02
N MET A 63 4.87 10.73 8.62
CA MET A 63 5.25 11.34 9.89
C MET A 63 5.44 12.85 9.74
N HIS A 64 6.14 13.30 8.70
CA HIS A 64 6.34 14.73 8.42
C HIS A 64 5.04 15.47 8.11
N TYR A 65 4.09 14.81 7.44
CA TYR A 65 2.76 15.35 7.22
C TYR A 65 2.05 15.69 8.55
N PHE A 66 2.04 14.76 9.51
CA PHE A 66 1.42 15.00 10.82
C PHE A 66 2.19 15.99 11.70
N GLN A 67 3.52 16.10 11.53
CA GLN A 67 4.30 17.15 12.21
C GLN A 67 3.87 18.57 11.84
N GLY A 68 3.27 18.76 10.65
CA GLY A 68 2.65 20.04 10.28
C GLY A 68 1.40 20.38 11.10
N ALA A 69 0.78 19.40 11.76
CA ALA A 69 -0.49 19.55 12.48
C ALA A 69 -0.40 19.27 14.00
N MET A 70 0.65 18.60 14.49
CA MET A 70 0.84 18.28 15.90
C MET A 70 2.32 18.03 16.25
N GLN A 71 2.67 18.12 17.54
CA GLN A 71 4.04 17.93 18.01
C GLN A 71 4.53 16.49 17.77
N ALA A 72 5.80 16.32 17.39
CA ALA A 72 6.39 15.02 17.06
C ALA A 72 6.24 13.95 18.16
N GLY A 73 6.32 14.33 19.44
CA GLY A 73 6.14 13.41 20.57
C GLY A 73 4.71 12.85 20.73
N ARG A 74 3.77 13.27 19.88
CA ARG A 74 2.38 12.81 19.86
C ARG A 74 2.06 11.99 18.59
N ILE A 75 3.07 11.58 17.82
CA ILE A 75 2.90 10.83 16.57
C ILE A 75 3.60 9.48 16.72
N ASN A 76 2.85 8.40 16.62
CA ASN A 76 3.36 7.04 16.66
C ASN A 76 3.39 6.46 15.24
N LEU A 77 4.56 5.96 14.82
CA LEU A 77 4.73 5.28 13.53
C LEU A 77 4.19 3.85 13.62
N GLY A 78 3.29 3.47 12.72
CA GLY A 78 2.80 2.12 12.58
C GLY A 78 3.73 1.24 11.76
N VAL A 79 3.88 -0.03 12.14
CA VAL A 79 4.65 -1.02 11.38
C VAL A 79 3.80 -2.28 11.20
N GLY A 80 3.70 -2.77 9.97
CA GLY A 80 2.97 -4.00 9.65
C GLY A 80 3.75 -5.23 10.12
N PHE A 81 3.21 -5.98 11.09
CA PHE A 81 3.75 -7.27 11.55
C PHE A 81 3.15 -8.46 10.77
N TYR A 82 2.81 -8.22 9.51
CA TYR A 82 2.22 -9.16 8.58
C TYR A 82 2.70 -8.85 7.15
N SER A 83 2.52 -9.80 6.25
CA SER A 83 2.90 -9.67 4.84
C SER A 83 1.72 -9.28 3.96
N ARG A 84 2.03 -8.61 2.86
CA ARG A 84 1.20 -8.51 1.65
C ARG A 84 1.99 -9.19 0.52
N GLY A 85 1.33 -9.80 -0.46
CA GLY A 85 2.02 -10.66 -1.41
C GLY A 85 1.32 -10.76 -2.76
N PHE A 86 2.13 -11.02 -3.79
CA PHE A 86 1.68 -11.13 -5.17
C PHE A 86 2.23 -12.41 -5.79
N ASP A 87 1.41 -13.10 -6.58
CA ASP A 87 1.82 -14.19 -7.46
C ASP A 87 1.96 -13.68 -8.91
N ASP A 88 2.69 -14.43 -9.74
CA ASP A 88 2.92 -14.11 -11.16
C ASP A 88 3.47 -12.70 -11.43
N VAL A 89 4.38 -12.23 -10.56
CA VAL A 89 5.05 -10.93 -10.72
C VAL A 89 5.89 -10.88 -11.99
N VAL A 90 5.71 -9.81 -12.78
CA VAL A 90 6.46 -9.51 -14.00
C VAL A 90 7.21 -8.19 -13.86
N GLY A 91 8.49 -8.20 -14.24
CA GLY A 91 9.36 -7.03 -14.20
C GLY A 91 9.94 -6.74 -12.81
N GLY A 92 10.42 -5.51 -12.62
CA GLY A 92 11.08 -5.10 -11.38
C GLY A 92 12.46 -5.71 -11.18
N THR A 93 13.09 -5.39 -10.04
CA THR A 93 14.35 -5.98 -9.60
C THR A 93 14.07 -6.97 -8.48
N TYR A 94 14.16 -8.27 -8.77
CA TYR A 94 13.69 -9.33 -7.86
C TYR A 94 12.21 -9.18 -7.46
N GLY A 95 11.38 -8.63 -8.36
CA GLY A 95 9.95 -8.36 -8.16
C GLY A 95 9.63 -6.97 -7.60
N ASP A 96 10.58 -6.30 -6.94
CA ASP A 96 10.37 -4.92 -6.45
C ASP A 96 10.25 -3.94 -7.60
N GLY A 97 9.23 -3.07 -7.56
CA GLY A 97 8.86 -2.19 -8.67
C GLY A 97 8.22 -2.92 -9.86
N GLY A 98 7.90 -4.22 -9.71
CA GLY A 98 7.23 -5.02 -10.72
C GLY A 98 5.72 -4.78 -10.79
N THR A 99 5.06 -5.54 -11.65
CA THR A 99 3.59 -5.56 -11.75
C THR A 99 3.07 -6.99 -11.68
N ALA A 100 1.90 -7.17 -11.08
CA ALA A 100 1.26 -8.46 -10.95
C ALA A 100 -0.25 -8.28 -11.15
N ALA A 101 -0.69 -7.92 -12.36
CA ALA A 101 -2.11 -7.71 -12.64
C ALA A 101 -2.84 -9.04 -12.87
N LEU A 102 -4.06 -9.17 -12.32
CA LEU A 102 -4.96 -10.25 -12.72
C LEU A 102 -5.36 -10.09 -14.21
N PRO A 103 -5.58 -11.21 -14.96
CA PRO A 103 -5.89 -11.14 -16.38
C PRO A 103 -7.21 -10.45 -16.73
N SER A 104 -8.16 -10.39 -15.78
CA SER A 104 -9.47 -9.77 -15.95
C SER A 104 -9.89 -9.06 -14.68
N ASN A 105 -10.56 -7.91 -14.81
CA ASN A 105 -11.16 -7.23 -13.66
C ASN A 105 -12.39 -7.97 -13.11
N GLU A 106 -12.95 -8.91 -13.88
CA GLU A 106 -14.06 -9.76 -13.42
C GLU A 106 -13.61 -10.81 -12.39
N THR A 107 -12.31 -11.09 -12.30
CA THR A 107 -11.73 -12.00 -11.30
C THR A 107 -11.19 -11.27 -10.09
N CYS A 108 -11.38 -9.95 -10.03
CA CYS A 108 -10.98 -9.16 -8.87
C CYS A 108 -11.92 -9.44 -7.70
N PRO A 109 -11.40 -9.50 -6.44
CA PRO A 109 -12.26 -9.55 -5.28
C PRO A 109 -13.15 -8.30 -5.21
N GLU A 110 -14.30 -8.44 -4.54
CA GLU A 110 -15.29 -7.37 -4.46
C GLU A 110 -14.69 -6.07 -3.92
N GLY A 111 -15.02 -4.95 -4.58
CA GLY A 111 -14.48 -3.63 -4.22
C GLY A 111 -13.13 -3.28 -4.86
N THR A 112 -12.44 -4.23 -5.50
CA THR A 112 -11.22 -3.98 -6.27
C THR A 112 -11.48 -4.02 -7.78
N GLY A 113 -10.51 -3.63 -8.62
CA GLY A 113 -10.67 -3.72 -10.08
C GLY A 113 -11.54 -2.63 -10.73
N ILE A 114 -11.95 -1.59 -9.98
CA ILE A 114 -12.94 -0.59 -10.44
C ILE A 114 -12.34 0.34 -11.51
N ASN A 115 -11.20 0.98 -11.23
CA ASN A 115 -10.55 1.94 -12.13
C ASN A 115 -9.20 1.47 -12.67
N THR A 116 -8.62 0.46 -12.01
CA THR A 116 -7.30 -0.09 -12.30
C THR A 116 -7.38 -1.60 -12.10
N ALA A 117 -6.56 -2.37 -12.82
CA ALA A 117 -6.49 -3.81 -12.59
C ALA A 117 -6.07 -4.11 -11.14
N CYS A 118 -6.77 -5.03 -10.50
CA CYS A 118 -6.34 -5.55 -9.20
C CYS A 118 -5.10 -6.43 -9.38
N GLY A 119 -4.39 -6.63 -8.27
CA GLY A 119 -3.23 -7.49 -8.21
C GLY A 119 -3.61 -8.97 -8.15
N HIS A 120 -2.74 -9.83 -8.68
CA HIS A 120 -2.79 -11.26 -8.44
C HIS A 120 -2.22 -11.53 -7.05
N GLY A 121 -3.07 -11.44 -6.03
CA GLY A 121 -2.69 -11.69 -4.63
C GLY A 121 -2.23 -13.12 -4.43
N ALA A 122 -1.15 -13.30 -3.65
CA ALA A 122 -0.63 -14.63 -3.38
C ALA A 122 -1.65 -15.50 -2.62
N THR A 123 -1.67 -16.81 -2.87
CA THR A 123 -2.66 -17.74 -2.27
C THR A 123 -2.01 -18.97 -1.61
N GLY A 124 -2.79 -19.76 -0.88
CA GLY A 124 -2.38 -21.03 -0.28
C GLY A 124 -1.31 -20.86 0.81
N ILE A 125 -0.15 -21.53 0.66
CA ILE A 125 0.93 -21.48 1.65
C ILE A 125 1.53 -20.06 1.80
N ASN A 126 1.38 -19.23 0.77
CA ASN A 126 1.86 -17.85 0.76
C ASN A 126 0.85 -16.88 1.41
N ASN A 127 -0.32 -17.36 1.85
CA ASN A 127 -1.42 -16.55 2.37
C ASN A 127 -2.19 -17.31 3.47
N ILE A 128 -1.48 -17.71 4.52
CA ILE A 128 -2.04 -18.51 5.62
C ILE A 128 -3.01 -17.73 6.53
N TRP A 129 -2.99 -16.40 6.47
CA TRP A 129 -3.86 -15.49 7.23
C TRP A 129 -4.79 -14.76 6.27
N HIS A 130 -5.52 -15.53 5.47
CA HIS A 130 -6.52 -15.00 4.55
C HIS A 130 -7.88 -14.84 5.22
N ASP A 131 -8.62 -13.86 4.72
CA ASP A 131 -10.06 -13.83 4.88
C ASP A 131 -10.73 -14.72 3.83
N LEU A 132 -12.00 -15.03 4.06
CA LEU A 132 -12.83 -15.80 3.13
C LEU A 132 -13.90 -14.88 2.54
N ASP A 133 -14.23 -15.10 1.27
CA ASP A 133 -15.35 -14.43 0.62
C ASP A 133 -16.70 -15.00 1.08
N ASP A 134 -17.80 -14.44 0.56
CA ASP A 134 -19.16 -14.90 0.88
C ASP A 134 -19.45 -16.36 0.45
N ASN A 135 -18.65 -16.91 -0.47
CA ASN A 135 -18.72 -18.31 -0.90
C ASN A 135 -17.85 -19.25 -0.06
N GLY A 136 -17.02 -18.69 0.84
CA GLY A 136 -16.07 -19.42 1.67
C GLY A 136 -14.74 -19.72 0.95
N ASP A 137 -14.46 -19.03 -0.15
CA ASP A 137 -13.23 -19.15 -0.93
C ASP A 137 -12.14 -18.19 -0.40
N GLU A 138 -10.88 -18.58 -0.52
CA GLU A 138 -9.73 -17.79 -0.09
C GLU A 138 -9.61 -16.47 -0.86
N ILE A 139 -9.44 -15.36 -0.13
CA ILE A 139 -9.10 -14.05 -0.69
C ILE A 139 -7.58 -13.89 -0.75
N GLY A 140 -7.04 -13.54 -1.92
CA GLY A 140 -5.60 -13.37 -2.14
C GLY A 140 -4.93 -12.32 -1.24
N ALA A 141 -3.64 -12.53 -0.96
CA ALA A 141 -2.86 -11.80 0.05
C ALA A 141 -2.75 -10.28 -0.20
N GLY A 142 -3.68 -9.51 0.35
CA GLY A 142 -3.64 -8.05 0.21
C GLY A 142 -4.87 -7.44 -0.39
N VAL A 143 -6.03 -8.03 -0.14
CA VAL A 143 -7.34 -7.46 -0.38
C VAL A 143 -8.15 -7.48 0.90
#